data_AF-A0A507CVW9-F1
#
_entry.id   AF-A0A507CVW9-F1
#
_cell.length_a   1.000
_cell.length_b   1.000
_cell.length_c   1.000
_cell.angle_alpha   90.00
_cell.angle_beta   90.00
_cell.angle_gamma   90.00
#
_symmetry.space_group_name_H-M   'P 1'
#
loop_
_entity.id
_entity.type
_entity.pdbx_description
1 polymer ?
#
loop_
_entity_poly.entity_id
_entity_poly.type
_entity_poly.pdbx_seq_one_letter_code
_entity_poly.pdbx_strand_id
1 'polypeptide(L)'
;MHCYVSIFRNRITQLCLSIGSSYILTVLWLVTGSVTNALTTKGIRARLYRPADDQLAYYDPCYEEQTLIVYMLFKLRERALQLESQISTNPLLWARRSKDYNPTESESPQGSMPPITEFTYFENSKDESKYRPIEADWVFGPLGKAESSRLISRQQCHKYSSYRKYDDDSNNRLALSRDLHGFYNGLNTQLPVMNITVSSVSEQPQVDGRYVVELLVEVLNKSYRNIIFPRLKPGPTIIYSSTLVAKSSVLVLNPTVFKTWIHWKSKQIDKTRRDYHDIISAVD
;
A
#
# COMPACT_ATOMS: atom_id res chain seq x y z
N MET A 1 15.24 6.43 25.74
CA MET A 1 14.04 7.08 26.30
C MET A 1 12.87 6.14 26.07
N HIS A 2 12.38 5.48 27.12
CA HIS A 2 11.28 4.52 27.02
C HIS A 2 9.99 5.30 26.78
N CYS A 3 9.36 5.06 25.63
CA CYS A 3 8.04 5.62 25.35
C CYS A 3 7.03 4.80 26.14
N TYR A 4 6.47 5.36 27.21
CA TYR A 4 5.32 4.77 27.89
C TYR A 4 4.10 5.02 27.02
N VAL A 5 3.83 4.01 26.20
CA VAL A 5 2.58 3.87 25.48
C VAL A 5 1.54 3.45 26.52
N SER A 6 1.01 4.41 27.28
CA SER A 6 -0.18 4.18 28.13
C SER A 6 -1.41 4.14 27.23
N ILE A 7 -1.52 3.05 26.49
CA ILE A 7 -2.58 2.85 25.52
C ILE A 7 -3.82 2.23 26.18
N PHE A 8 -4.96 2.84 25.84
CA PHE A 8 -6.34 2.43 26.06
C PHE A 8 -6.77 2.12 27.51
N ARG A 9 -7.37 3.13 28.18
CA ARG A 9 -8.47 2.84 29.10
C ARG A 9 -9.73 2.60 28.26
N ASN A 10 -9.84 1.36 27.77
CA ASN A 10 -10.84 0.83 26.86
C ASN A 10 -12.28 1.27 27.14
N ARG A 11 -12.89 1.97 26.18
CA ARG A 11 -14.34 1.93 25.93
C ARG A 11 -14.58 1.91 24.43
N ILE A 12 -14.60 0.73 23.81
CA ILE A 12 -15.26 0.60 22.52
C ILE A 12 -16.72 0.99 22.76
N THR A 13 -17.11 2.15 22.23
CA THR A 13 -18.42 2.72 22.51
C THR A 13 -19.26 2.64 21.24
N GLN A 14 -20.46 2.09 21.36
CA GLN A 14 -21.43 2.10 20.28
C GLN A 14 -22.02 3.52 20.17
N LEU A 15 -21.92 4.13 18.99
CA LEU A 15 -22.55 5.40 18.66
C LEU A 15 -23.69 5.14 17.69
N CYS A 16 -24.89 5.61 18.04
CA CYS A 16 -26.05 5.58 17.16
C CYS A 16 -26.25 7.00 16.60
N LEU A 17 -26.01 7.18 15.31
CA LEU A 17 -26.26 8.45 14.62
C LEU A 17 -27.60 8.37 13.89
N SER A 18 -28.48 9.34 14.17
CA SER A 18 -29.73 9.57 13.42
C SER A 18 -29.56 10.81 12.57
N ILE A 19 -29.63 10.66 11.25
CA ILE A 19 -29.50 11.77 10.29
C ILE A 19 -30.84 11.95 9.57
N GLY A 20 -31.57 13.00 9.94
CA GLY A 20 -32.79 13.43 9.23
C GLY A 20 -34.04 12.57 9.46
N SER A 21 -35.18 13.06 8.97
CA SER A 21 -36.55 12.55 9.15
C SER A 21 -36.85 11.17 8.51
N SER A 22 -35.82 10.47 8.04
CA SER A 22 -35.89 9.10 7.56
C SER A 22 -34.96 8.27 8.45
N TYR A 23 -35.51 7.36 9.26
CA TYR A 23 -34.80 6.60 10.29
C TYR A 23 -33.74 5.64 9.71
N ILE A 24 -32.62 6.16 9.21
CA ILE A 24 -31.41 5.36 8.94
C ILE A 24 -30.53 5.46 10.19
N LEU A 25 -30.71 4.50 11.09
CA LEU A 25 -29.82 4.29 12.23
C LEU A 25 -28.48 3.77 11.71
N THR A 26 -27.46 4.64 11.70
CA THR A 26 -26.09 4.21 11.44
C THR A 26 -25.40 3.96 12.77
N VAL A 27 -25.06 2.70 13.02
CA VAL A 27 -24.29 2.28 14.19
C VAL A 27 -22.80 2.34 13.85
N LEU A 28 -22.04 3.10 14.63
CA LEU A 28 -20.58 3.17 14.57
C LEU A 28 -19.98 2.71 15.89
N TRP A 29 -18.74 2.27 15.84
CA TRP A 29 -17.96 1.84 16.99
C TRP A 29 -16.78 2.79 17.17
N LEU A 30 -16.75 3.52 18.27
CA LEU A 30 -15.70 4.45 18.60
C LEU A 30 -14.63 3.77 19.46
N VAL A 31 -13.38 3.85 19.02
CA VAL A 31 -12.17 3.52 19.77
C VAL A 31 -11.48 4.83 20.15
N THR A 32 -11.26 5.04 21.44
CA THR A 32 -10.61 6.25 21.98
C THR A 32 -9.31 5.90 22.65
N GLY A 33 -8.24 6.66 22.39
CA GLY A 33 -6.95 6.44 23.04
C GLY A 33 -6.12 7.72 23.16
N SER A 34 -5.03 7.64 23.90
CA SER A 34 -4.07 8.73 24.05
C SER A 34 -2.64 8.19 24.04
N VAL A 35 -1.70 8.93 23.46
CA VAL A 35 -0.28 8.59 23.46
C VAL A 35 0.54 9.79 23.92
N THR A 36 1.12 9.70 25.11
CA THR A 36 2.01 10.73 25.67
C THR A 36 3.34 10.77 24.93
N ASN A 37 4.01 11.94 24.92
CA ASN A 37 5.28 12.16 24.22
C ASN A 37 5.21 11.89 22.70
N ALA A 38 4.03 12.02 22.09
CA ALA A 38 3.82 11.70 20.69
C ALA A 38 4.57 12.66 19.74
N LEU A 39 4.78 13.93 20.15
CA LEU A 39 5.54 14.90 19.37
C LEU A 39 7.04 14.59 19.33
N THR A 40 7.59 14.02 20.40
CA THR A 40 9.01 13.66 20.49
C THR A 40 9.29 12.21 20.07
N THR A 41 8.23 11.44 19.81
CA THR A 41 8.32 10.02 19.44
C THR A 41 8.11 9.83 17.93
N LYS A 42 9.23 9.59 17.24
CA LYS A 42 9.28 9.41 15.79
C LYS A 42 8.37 8.25 15.32
N GLY A 43 7.52 8.53 14.33
CA GLY A 43 6.70 7.54 13.63
C GLY A 43 5.42 7.10 14.34
N ILE A 44 5.06 7.70 15.48
CA ILE A 44 3.93 7.25 16.30
C ILE A 44 2.57 7.30 15.56
N ARG A 45 2.31 8.35 14.77
CA ARG A 45 1.08 8.48 13.95
C ARG A 45 1.00 7.37 12.92
N ALA A 46 2.08 7.13 12.17
CA ALA A 46 2.11 6.07 11.16
C ALA A 46 1.96 4.68 11.78
N ARG A 47 2.45 4.46 13.00
CA ARG A 47 2.28 3.20 13.74
C ARG A 47 0.84 2.97 14.21
N LEU A 48 0.12 4.04 14.52
CA LEU A 48 -1.24 3.98 15.04
C LEU A 48 -2.30 3.96 13.92
N TYR A 49 -2.17 4.85 12.95
CA TYR A 49 -3.14 5.00 11.87
C TYR A 49 -3.05 3.92 10.80
N ARG A 50 -1.89 3.27 10.64
CA ARG A 50 -1.74 2.17 9.69
C ARG A 50 -2.68 0.99 9.99
N PRO A 51 -2.68 0.37 11.19
CA PRO A 51 -3.65 -0.68 11.48
C PRO A 51 -5.09 -0.17 11.55
N ALA A 52 -5.31 1.12 11.83
CA ALA A 52 -6.64 1.72 11.72
C ALA A 52 -7.13 1.76 10.25
N ASP A 53 -6.26 2.12 9.30
CA ASP A 53 -6.52 2.06 7.86
C ASP A 53 -6.77 0.62 7.40
N ASP A 54 -6.00 -0.36 7.88
CA ASP A 54 -6.19 -1.79 7.59
C ASP A 54 -7.61 -2.25 7.96
N GLN A 55 -8.15 -1.63 9.02
CA GLN A 55 -9.47 -1.91 9.57
C GLN A 55 -10.53 -0.90 9.08
N LEU A 56 -10.20 -0.07 8.09
CA LEU A 56 -11.07 0.94 7.48
C LEU A 56 -11.73 1.87 8.52
N ALA A 57 -10.92 2.32 9.48
CA ALA A 57 -11.32 3.31 10.47
C ALA A 57 -11.43 4.70 9.84
N TYR A 58 -12.36 5.52 10.34
CA TYR A 58 -12.31 6.97 10.19
C TYR A 58 -11.65 7.56 11.42
N TYR A 59 -10.70 8.47 11.27
CA TYR A 59 -10.02 9.08 12.41
C TYR A 59 -9.61 10.51 12.13
N ASP A 60 -9.50 11.30 13.19
CA ASP A 60 -8.98 12.66 13.16
C ASP A 60 -7.88 12.82 14.22
N PRO A 61 -6.62 13.12 13.83
CA PRO A 61 -5.55 13.33 14.80
C PRO A 61 -5.73 14.62 15.59
N CYS A 62 -5.96 14.51 16.90
CA CYS A 62 -6.00 15.66 17.80
C CYS A 62 -4.76 15.67 18.71
N TYR A 63 -4.16 16.84 18.96
CA TYR A 63 -3.04 16.99 19.88
C TYR A 63 -3.46 17.83 21.07
N GLU A 64 -3.15 17.34 22.26
CA GLU A 64 -3.22 18.08 23.52
C GLU A 64 -1.80 18.11 24.10
N GLU A 65 -1.13 19.26 23.96
CA GLU A 65 0.27 19.46 24.33
C GLU A 65 1.21 18.43 23.68
N GLN A 66 1.85 17.56 24.47
CA GLN A 66 2.74 16.50 23.99
C GLN A 66 2.01 15.16 23.77
N THR A 67 0.70 15.13 23.95
CA THR A 67 -0.12 13.92 23.89
C THR A 67 -0.94 13.90 22.60
N LEU A 68 -0.84 12.80 21.85
CA LEU A 68 -1.74 12.54 20.74
C LEU A 68 -3.03 11.92 21.28
N ILE A 69 -4.15 12.60 21.08
CA ILE A 69 -5.51 12.10 21.36
C ILE A 69 -6.08 11.48 20.08
N VAL A 70 -6.68 10.32 20.24
CA VAL A 70 -7.06 9.43 19.14
C VAL A 70 -8.54 9.11 19.24
N TYR A 71 -9.27 9.44 18.19
CA TYR A 71 -10.64 9.01 17.96
C TYR A 71 -10.70 8.23 16.66
N MET A 72 -11.11 6.97 16.73
CA MET A 72 -11.23 6.09 15.56
C MET A 72 -12.64 5.49 15.50
N LEU A 73 -13.35 5.73 14.42
CA LEU A 73 -14.69 5.24 14.17
C LEU A 73 -14.68 4.08 13.19
N PHE A 74 -15.38 3.01 13.54
CA PHE A 74 -15.51 1.81 12.72
C PHE A 74 -16.97 1.56 12.40
N LYS A 75 -17.25 1.15 11.17
CA LYS A 75 -18.59 0.68 10.78
C LYS A 75 -18.92 -0.70 11.37
N LEU A 76 -17.91 -1.54 11.58
CA LEU A 76 -18.04 -2.93 12.04
C LEU A 76 -17.32 -3.11 13.38
N ARG A 77 -17.96 -3.80 14.32
CA ARG A 77 -17.42 -4.04 15.67
C ARG A 77 -16.17 -4.89 15.62
N GLU A 78 -16.16 -5.89 14.74
CA GLU A 78 -15.09 -6.87 14.59
C GLU A 78 -13.78 -6.18 14.20
N ARG A 79 -13.86 -5.11 13.41
CA ARG A 79 -12.70 -4.32 12.97
C ARG A 79 -12.12 -3.47 14.10
N ALA A 80 -12.98 -2.88 14.92
CA ALA A 80 -12.56 -2.18 16.14
C ALA A 80 -11.86 -3.14 17.12
N LEU A 81 -12.40 -4.34 17.30
CA LEU A 81 -11.81 -5.38 18.16
C LEU A 81 -10.48 -5.92 17.60
N GLN A 82 -10.37 -6.07 16.27
CA GLN A 82 -9.11 -6.48 15.64
C GLN A 82 -8.01 -5.43 15.84
N LEU A 83 -8.34 -4.14 15.71
CA LEU A 83 -7.39 -3.06 16.00
C LEU A 83 -6.94 -3.12 17.47
N GLU A 84 -7.87 -3.23 18.41
CA GLU A 84 -7.57 -3.32 19.84
C GLU A 84 -6.64 -4.51 20.15
N SER A 85 -6.94 -5.68 19.58
CA SER A 85 -6.12 -6.89 19.73
C SER A 85 -4.72 -6.67 19.15
N GLN A 86 -4.58 -6.07 17.96
CA GLN A 86 -3.28 -5.83 17.32
C GLN A 86 -2.40 -4.88 18.13
N ILE A 87 -3.00 -3.84 18.70
CA ILE A 87 -2.28 -2.87 19.52
C ILE A 87 -1.86 -3.51 20.86
N SER A 88 -2.70 -4.37 21.45
CA SER A 88 -2.45 -5.00 22.74
C SER A 88 -1.42 -6.16 22.67
N THR A 89 -1.43 -6.94 21.59
CA THR A 89 -0.62 -8.16 21.48
C THR A 89 0.80 -7.95 20.98
N ASN A 90 1.12 -6.81 20.35
CA ASN A 90 2.42 -6.67 19.71
C ASN A 90 3.07 -5.28 19.86
N PRO A 91 3.46 -4.90 21.08
CA PRO A 91 4.27 -3.72 21.33
C PRO A 91 5.74 -3.95 20.91
N LEU A 92 6.08 -4.90 20.02
CA LEU A 92 7.43 -5.16 19.45
C LEU A 92 7.53 -5.17 17.91
N LEU A 93 6.40 -5.14 17.17
CA LEU A 93 6.37 -4.98 15.70
C LEU A 93 6.54 -3.53 15.20
N TRP A 94 6.83 -2.58 16.11
CA TRP A 94 6.93 -1.13 15.88
C TRP A 94 8.25 -0.64 15.27
N ALA A 95 9.24 -1.52 15.08
CA ALA A 95 10.63 -1.11 14.85
C ALA A 95 11.13 -1.14 13.39
N ARG A 96 10.44 -1.77 12.44
CA ARG A 96 10.95 -1.89 11.05
C ARG A 96 9.87 -1.66 10.02
N ARG A 97 9.75 -0.42 9.52
CA ARG A 97 9.13 -0.07 8.22
C ARG A 97 9.16 1.45 8.00
N SER A 98 10.37 1.99 7.85
CA SER A 98 10.62 3.32 7.27
C SER A 98 11.99 3.27 6.59
N LYS A 99 12.07 2.87 5.32
CA LYS A 99 13.34 2.88 4.58
C LYS A 99 13.71 4.28 4.05
N ASP A 100 12.80 5.26 4.15
CA ASP A 100 13.02 6.62 3.63
C ASP A 100 12.88 7.70 4.72
N TYR A 101 13.08 7.34 6.00
CA TYR A 101 13.17 8.32 7.08
C TYR A 101 14.57 8.96 7.10
N ASN A 102 14.66 10.25 6.79
CA ASN A 102 15.90 11.02 6.93
C ASN A 102 16.05 11.56 8.37
N PRO A 103 17.05 11.11 9.14
CA PRO A 103 17.21 11.47 10.55
C PRO A 103 17.63 12.92 10.83
N THR A 104 17.93 13.73 9.80
CA THR A 104 18.35 15.14 9.94
C THR A 104 17.22 16.17 9.82
N GLU A 105 15.97 15.77 9.54
CA GLU A 105 14.84 16.69 9.57
C GLU A 105 14.47 17.04 11.02
N SER A 106 14.72 18.30 11.40
CA SER A 106 14.60 18.78 12.79
C SER A 106 13.20 19.25 13.19
N GLU A 107 12.25 19.35 12.24
CA GLU A 107 10.92 19.88 12.52
C GLU A 107 9.82 19.03 11.88
N SER A 108 8.81 18.68 12.68
CA SER A 108 7.54 18.16 12.17
C SER A 108 6.68 19.35 11.71
N PRO A 109 6.10 19.35 10.50
CA PRO A 109 5.30 20.48 10.05
C PRO A 109 4.11 20.73 11.00
N GLN A 110 3.99 21.97 11.49
CA GLN A 110 2.86 22.43 12.33
C GLN A 110 1.57 22.72 11.54
N GLY A 111 1.61 22.61 10.22
CA GLY A 111 0.40 22.58 9.38
C GLY A 111 -0.13 21.17 9.23
N SER A 112 -1.44 21.02 9.00
CA SER A 112 -2.05 19.80 8.47
C SER A 112 -1.10 19.19 7.46
N MET A 113 -0.54 18.02 7.79
CA MET A 113 0.50 17.38 7.00
C MET A 113 0.10 17.42 5.52
N PRO A 114 0.90 18.03 4.63
CA PRO A 114 0.87 17.57 3.26
C PRO A 114 1.20 16.07 3.31
N PRO A 115 0.44 15.21 2.62
CA PRO A 115 0.62 13.77 2.71
C PRO A 115 2.08 13.41 2.43
N ILE A 116 2.67 12.61 3.34
CA ILE A 116 4.07 12.17 3.28
C ILE A 116 4.34 11.62 1.87
N THR A 117 5.09 12.38 1.08
CA THR A 117 5.27 12.17 -0.35
C THR A 117 6.27 11.06 -0.63
N GLU A 118 5.79 9.82 -0.66
CA GLU A 118 6.26 8.83 -1.65
C GLU A 118 5.11 7.94 -2.17
N PHE A 119 4.01 7.84 -1.43
CA PHE A 119 2.80 7.15 -1.87
C PHE A 119 1.83 8.16 -2.49
N THR A 120 1.89 8.28 -3.81
CA THR A 120 0.83 8.94 -4.56
C THR A 120 -0.34 7.97 -4.70
N TYR A 121 -1.53 8.37 -4.28
CA TYR A 121 -2.76 7.68 -4.65
C TYR A 121 -3.19 8.17 -6.03
N PHE A 122 -3.84 7.31 -6.82
CA PHE A 122 -4.59 7.84 -7.94
C PHE A 122 -5.80 8.58 -7.38
N GLU A 123 -5.96 9.86 -7.75
CA GLU A 123 -7.26 10.52 -7.60
C GLU A 123 -8.28 9.73 -8.43
N ASN A 124 -9.45 9.45 -7.85
CA ASN A 124 -10.54 8.69 -8.49
C ASN A 124 -11.00 9.30 -9.83
N SER A 125 -10.60 10.55 -10.13
CA SER A 125 -10.89 11.27 -11.37
C SER A 125 -9.85 11.09 -12.48
N LYS A 126 -8.73 10.40 -12.25
CA LYS A 126 -7.68 10.19 -13.26
C LYS A 126 -7.81 8.84 -13.96
N ASP A 127 -7.68 8.85 -15.28
CA ASP A 127 -7.69 7.69 -16.21
C ASP A 127 -6.85 6.49 -15.73
N GLU A 128 -5.78 6.75 -14.98
CA GLU A 128 -4.86 5.74 -14.50
C GLU A 128 -5.50 4.77 -13.48
N SER A 129 -6.45 5.26 -12.66
CA SER A 129 -7.21 4.43 -11.71
C SER A 129 -8.10 3.39 -12.41
N LYS A 130 -8.53 3.66 -13.65
CA LYS A 130 -9.38 2.79 -14.45
C LYS A 130 -8.60 1.74 -15.23
N TYR A 131 -7.48 2.15 -15.83
CA TYR A 131 -6.78 1.35 -16.85
C TYR A 131 -5.55 0.58 -16.36
N ARG A 132 -4.98 0.98 -15.22
CA ARG A 132 -3.73 0.42 -14.69
C ARG A 132 -3.86 -0.65 -13.59
N PRO A 133 -5.02 -0.92 -12.96
CA PRO A 133 -5.09 -1.98 -11.97
C PRO A 133 -4.84 -3.35 -12.57
N ILE A 134 -4.02 -4.16 -11.91
CA ILE A 134 -3.90 -5.61 -12.21
C ILE A 134 -4.78 -6.46 -11.30
N GLU A 135 -5.32 -5.84 -10.25
CA GLU A 135 -6.25 -6.43 -9.30
C GLU A 135 -7.70 -6.18 -9.72
N ALA A 136 -8.59 -7.07 -9.28
CA ALA A 136 -10.02 -6.96 -9.49
C ALA A 136 -10.61 -5.80 -8.68
N ASP A 137 -11.69 -5.22 -9.20
CA ASP A 137 -12.27 -3.98 -8.66
C ASP A 137 -12.70 -4.11 -7.18
N TRP A 138 -13.14 -5.30 -6.75
CA TRP A 138 -13.55 -5.56 -5.37
C TRP A 138 -12.42 -5.33 -4.34
N VAL A 139 -11.16 -5.41 -4.77
CA VAL A 139 -9.99 -5.21 -3.90
C VAL A 139 -9.87 -3.76 -3.41
N PHE A 140 -10.28 -2.79 -4.24
CA PHE A 140 -10.12 -1.37 -3.93
C PHE A 140 -11.28 -0.77 -3.11
N GLY A 141 -12.31 -1.57 -2.85
CA GLY A 141 -13.51 -1.14 -2.14
C GLY A 141 -14.32 -0.06 -2.90
N PRO A 142 -15.41 0.45 -2.32
CA PRO A 142 -16.30 1.41 -2.98
C PRO A 142 -15.65 2.76 -3.30
N LEU A 143 -14.48 3.05 -2.72
CA LEU A 143 -13.74 4.29 -2.95
C LEU A 143 -12.58 4.14 -3.93
N GLY A 144 -12.30 2.95 -4.48
CA GLY A 144 -11.38 2.78 -5.62
C GLY A 144 -9.93 3.21 -5.39
N LYS A 145 -9.47 3.35 -4.15
CA LYS A 145 -8.16 3.93 -3.84
C LYS A 145 -7.03 2.97 -4.17
N ALA A 146 -6.50 3.06 -5.39
CA ALA A 146 -5.27 2.39 -5.77
C ALA A 146 -4.05 3.27 -5.48
N GLU A 147 -2.98 2.64 -5.00
CA GLU A 147 -1.67 3.27 -4.89
C GLU A 147 -0.99 3.30 -6.26
N SER A 148 -0.38 4.44 -6.58
CA SER A 148 0.46 4.62 -7.76
C SER A 148 1.85 4.06 -7.49
N SER A 149 1.99 2.75 -7.67
CA SER A 149 3.26 2.04 -7.61
C SER A 149 4.15 2.47 -8.76
N ARG A 150 5.26 3.15 -8.45
CA ARG A 150 6.25 3.56 -9.44
C ARG A 150 7.15 2.37 -9.81
N LEU A 151 7.32 2.10 -11.10
CA LEU A 151 8.24 1.06 -11.56
C LEU A 151 9.70 1.48 -11.34
N ILE A 152 10.02 2.73 -11.67
CA ILE A 152 11.26 3.41 -11.29
C ILE A 152 10.96 4.42 -10.19
N SER A 153 11.76 4.40 -9.12
CA SER A 153 11.63 5.34 -8.02
C SER A 153 11.95 6.77 -8.45
N ARG A 154 11.35 7.74 -7.76
CA ARG A 154 11.65 9.16 -7.95
C ARG A 154 13.15 9.45 -7.80
N GLN A 155 13.76 8.90 -6.76
CA GLN A 155 15.20 9.02 -6.51
C GLN A 155 16.03 8.57 -7.73
N GLN A 156 15.67 7.43 -8.34
CA GLN A 156 16.34 6.92 -9.53
C GLN A 156 16.11 7.80 -10.76
N CYS A 157 14.91 8.37 -10.93
CA CYS A 157 14.62 9.33 -12.00
C CYS A 157 15.40 10.65 -11.85
N HIS A 158 15.62 11.13 -10.63
CA HIS A 158 16.39 12.36 -10.37
C HIS A 158 17.90 12.14 -10.37
N LYS A 159 18.35 10.91 -10.08
CA LYS A 159 19.77 10.55 -10.13
C LYS A 159 20.35 10.58 -11.55
N TYR A 160 19.55 10.21 -12.55
CA TYR A 160 19.98 10.17 -13.96
C TYR A 160 19.17 11.14 -14.79
N SER A 161 19.81 12.14 -15.39
CA SER A 161 19.15 13.18 -16.20
C SER A 161 18.27 12.61 -17.32
N SER A 162 18.70 11.51 -17.93
CA SER A 162 17.97 10.78 -18.98
C SER A 162 16.65 10.17 -18.49
N TYR A 163 16.50 9.96 -17.17
CA TYR A 163 15.33 9.34 -16.55
C TYR A 163 14.33 10.33 -15.97
N ARG A 164 14.69 11.61 -15.88
CA ARG A 164 13.85 12.66 -15.27
C ARG A 164 12.47 12.77 -15.95
N LYS A 165 12.42 12.58 -17.28
CA LYS A 165 11.18 12.60 -18.05
C LYS A 165 10.17 11.51 -17.68
N TYR A 166 10.60 10.46 -16.97
CA TYR A 166 9.74 9.37 -16.53
C TYR A 166 9.28 9.53 -15.07
N ASP A 167 9.71 10.58 -14.37
CA ASP A 167 9.27 10.82 -12.99
C ASP A 167 7.75 10.96 -12.94
N ASP A 168 7.16 11.70 -13.88
CA ASP A 168 5.71 11.94 -13.98
C ASP A 168 5.03 11.21 -15.16
N ASP A 169 5.71 10.24 -15.77
CA ASP A 169 5.13 9.45 -16.88
C ASP A 169 4.16 8.39 -16.36
N SER A 170 2.92 8.43 -16.84
CA SER A 170 1.88 7.42 -16.56
C SER A 170 2.29 5.97 -16.89
N ASN A 171 3.19 5.76 -17.85
CA ASN A 171 3.72 4.45 -18.22
C ASN A 171 4.81 3.94 -17.26
N ASN A 172 5.24 4.77 -16.31
CA ASN A 172 6.09 4.36 -15.20
C ASN A 172 5.26 3.99 -13.94
N ARG A 173 3.94 3.82 -14.09
CA ARG A 173 3.02 3.55 -12.98
C ARG A 173 2.20 2.28 -13.15
N LEU A 174 1.97 1.60 -12.04
CA LEU A 174 1.00 0.54 -11.84
C LEU A 174 0.02 0.95 -10.76
N ALA A 175 -1.25 0.63 -10.95
CA ALA A 175 -2.24 0.75 -9.89
C ALA A 175 -2.32 -0.55 -9.12
N LEU A 176 -1.89 -0.49 -7.86
CA LEU A 176 -1.87 -1.64 -6.95
C LEU A 176 -2.61 -1.26 -5.69
N SER A 177 -3.28 -2.24 -5.08
CA SER A 177 -3.69 -2.12 -3.69
C SER A 177 -2.45 -2.02 -2.83
N ARG A 178 -2.60 -1.43 -1.65
CA ARG A 178 -1.49 -1.27 -0.70
C ARG A 178 -0.81 -2.60 -0.36
N ASP A 179 -1.57 -3.68 -0.23
CA ASP A 179 -1.00 -5.00 0.07
C ASP A 179 -0.14 -5.50 -1.10
N LEU A 180 -0.66 -5.43 -2.32
CA LEU A 180 0.03 -5.92 -3.50
C LEU A 180 1.23 -5.06 -3.85
N HIS A 181 1.12 -3.74 -3.67
CA HIS A 181 2.25 -2.82 -3.76
C HIS A 181 3.34 -3.19 -2.75
N GLY A 182 2.94 -3.50 -1.51
CA GLY A 182 3.84 -3.98 -0.47
C GLY A 182 4.55 -5.28 -0.85
N PHE A 183 3.81 -6.25 -1.39
CA PHE A 183 4.35 -7.53 -1.82
C PHE A 183 5.32 -7.40 -3.01
N TYR A 184 5.02 -6.49 -3.94
CA TYR A 184 5.82 -6.26 -5.13
C TYR A 184 7.12 -5.51 -4.85
N ASN A 185 7.09 -4.55 -3.92
CA ASN A 185 8.28 -3.77 -3.53
C ASN A 185 9.02 -4.35 -2.32
N GLY A 186 8.47 -5.36 -1.65
CA GLY A 186 9.02 -5.86 -0.40
C GLY A 186 8.91 -4.85 0.75
N LEU A 187 7.84 -4.04 0.77
CA LEU A 187 7.61 -3.04 1.82
C LEU A 187 6.96 -3.66 3.06
N ASN A 188 6.15 -4.71 2.87
CA ASN A 188 5.48 -5.43 3.94
C ASN A 188 6.05 -6.83 4.21
N THR A 189 7.13 -7.19 3.53
CA THR A 189 7.86 -8.46 3.63
C THR A 189 9.37 -8.19 3.66
N GLN A 190 10.19 -9.20 3.98
CA GLN A 190 11.64 -9.03 4.01
C GLN A 190 12.26 -8.85 2.61
N LEU A 191 11.65 -9.50 1.62
CA LEU A 191 11.98 -9.41 0.20
C LEU A 191 10.68 -9.32 -0.61
N PRO A 192 10.71 -8.77 -1.83
CA PRO A 192 9.61 -8.92 -2.77
C PRO A 192 9.19 -10.39 -2.88
N VAL A 193 7.89 -10.66 -2.72
CA VAL A 193 7.33 -12.02 -2.74
C VAL A 193 6.67 -12.37 -4.08
N MET A 194 6.69 -11.42 -5.01
CA MET A 194 6.19 -11.60 -6.36
C MET A 194 7.03 -10.80 -7.36
N ASN A 195 6.94 -11.20 -8.62
CA ASN A 195 7.49 -10.50 -9.75
C ASN A 195 6.42 -10.32 -10.84
N ILE A 196 6.62 -9.34 -11.71
CA ILE A 196 5.71 -9.06 -12.83
C ILE A 196 6.55 -8.94 -14.09
N THR A 197 6.17 -9.68 -15.13
CA THR A 197 6.77 -9.59 -16.47
C THR A 197 5.69 -9.40 -17.53
N VAL A 198 6.08 -8.93 -18.72
CA VAL A 198 5.16 -8.76 -19.85
C VAL A 198 5.08 -10.06 -20.65
N SER A 199 3.87 -10.58 -20.83
CA SER A 199 3.59 -11.75 -21.69
C SER A 199 3.46 -11.34 -23.16
N SER A 200 2.59 -10.37 -23.42
CA SER A 200 2.23 -9.94 -24.77
C SER A 200 1.70 -8.51 -24.76
N VAL A 201 1.62 -7.90 -25.94
CA VAL A 201 1.04 -6.56 -26.16
C VAL A 201 0.13 -6.68 -27.37
N SER A 202 -1.05 -6.06 -27.33
CA SER A 202 -1.95 -6.01 -28.49
C SER A 202 -1.27 -5.35 -29.69
N GLU A 203 -1.54 -5.84 -30.91
CA GLU A 203 -0.97 -5.27 -32.14
C GLU A 203 -1.47 -3.85 -32.40
N GLN A 204 -2.73 -3.59 -32.02
CA GLN A 204 -3.40 -2.30 -32.19
C GLN A 204 -3.96 -1.80 -30.85
N PRO A 205 -4.16 -0.48 -30.71
CA PRO A 205 -4.89 0.07 -29.57
C PRO A 205 -6.31 -0.48 -29.53
N GLN A 206 -6.80 -0.86 -28.35
CA GLN A 206 -8.13 -1.46 -28.19
C GLN A 206 -9.14 -0.53 -27.51
N VAL A 207 -8.75 0.12 -26.42
CA VAL A 207 -9.66 0.97 -25.62
C VAL A 207 -9.06 2.35 -25.48
N ASP A 208 -9.78 3.39 -25.89
CA ASP A 208 -9.38 4.80 -25.76
C ASP A 208 -7.94 5.07 -26.24
N GLY A 209 -7.56 4.50 -27.39
CA GLY A 209 -6.20 4.65 -27.94
C GLY A 209 -5.10 3.94 -27.14
N ARG A 210 -5.45 3.04 -26.22
CA ARG A 210 -4.50 2.29 -25.37
C ARG A 210 -4.35 0.84 -25.82
N TYR A 211 -3.14 0.34 -25.65
CA TYR A 211 -2.75 -1.04 -25.91
C TYR A 211 -3.03 -1.90 -24.69
N VAL A 212 -3.52 -3.12 -24.91
CA VAL A 212 -3.64 -4.14 -23.87
C VAL A 212 -2.26 -4.75 -23.70
N VAL A 213 -1.74 -4.72 -22.48
CA VAL A 213 -0.50 -5.41 -22.10
C VAL A 213 -0.86 -6.55 -21.18
N GLU A 214 -0.63 -7.78 -21.63
CA GLU A 214 -0.78 -8.97 -20.79
C GLU A 214 0.46 -9.11 -19.89
N LEU A 215 0.20 -9.37 -18.62
CA LEU A 215 1.20 -9.49 -17.56
C LEU A 215 1.20 -10.90 -16.99
N LEU A 216 2.40 -11.40 -16.71
CA LEU A 216 2.61 -12.60 -15.91
C LEU A 216 3.00 -12.16 -14.50
N VAL A 217 2.17 -12.54 -13.53
CA VAL A 217 2.40 -12.32 -12.10
C VAL A 217 2.97 -13.62 -11.53
N GLU A 218 4.27 -13.62 -11.25
CA GLU A 218 4.98 -14.74 -10.64
C GLU A 218 5.03 -14.58 -9.11
N VAL A 219 4.73 -15.64 -8.38
CA VAL A 219 4.82 -15.71 -6.92
C VAL A 219 6.13 -16.39 -6.53
N LEU A 220 7.03 -15.60 -5.94
CA LEU A 220 8.37 -16.04 -5.55
C LEU A 220 8.40 -16.77 -4.20
N ASN A 221 7.30 -16.70 -3.43
CA ASN A 221 7.10 -17.45 -2.20
C ASN A 221 5.73 -18.13 -2.23
N LYS A 222 5.72 -19.46 -2.30
CA LYS A 222 4.50 -20.30 -2.42
C LYS A 222 3.42 -19.97 -1.40
N SER A 223 3.80 -19.54 -0.19
CA SER A 223 2.87 -19.17 0.89
C SER A 223 1.95 -18.00 0.53
N TYR A 224 2.38 -17.14 -0.40
CA TYR A 224 1.62 -15.95 -0.83
C TYR A 224 0.71 -16.22 -2.03
N ARG A 225 0.75 -17.42 -2.64
CA ARG A 225 -0.04 -17.77 -3.83
C ARG A 225 -1.54 -17.56 -3.59
N ASN A 226 -2.03 -18.08 -2.48
CA ASN A 226 -3.46 -18.02 -2.12
C ASN A 226 -3.89 -16.63 -1.62
N ILE A 227 -2.93 -15.71 -1.43
CA ILE A 227 -3.20 -14.32 -1.07
C ILE A 227 -3.20 -13.45 -2.34
N ILE A 228 -2.27 -13.69 -3.26
CA ILE A 228 -2.05 -12.83 -4.43
C ILE A 228 -3.02 -13.18 -5.56
N PHE A 229 -3.14 -14.45 -5.93
CA PHE A 229 -3.89 -14.84 -7.14
C PHE A 229 -5.39 -14.52 -7.10
N PRO A 230 -6.12 -14.73 -5.98
CA PRO A 230 -7.54 -14.40 -5.94
C PRO A 230 -7.83 -12.90 -6.14
N ARG A 231 -6.83 -12.04 -5.95
CA ARG A 231 -6.96 -10.58 -6.08
C ARG A 231 -6.80 -10.10 -7.52
N LEU A 232 -6.19 -10.88 -8.41
CA LEU A 232 -5.92 -10.46 -9.78
C LEU A 232 -7.20 -10.35 -10.60
N LYS A 233 -7.20 -9.49 -11.62
CA LYS A 233 -8.30 -9.42 -12.59
C LYS A 233 -8.55 -10.80 -13.22
N PRO A 234 -9.81 -11.18 -13.46
CA PRO A 234 -10.11 -12.43 -14.15
C PRO A 234 -9.50 -12.39 -15.55
N GLY A 235 -8.55 -13.29 -15.81
CA GLY A 235 -7.98 -13.50 -17.15
C GLY A 235 -8.33 -14.89 -17.68
N PRO A 236 -8.12 -15.17 -18.98
CA PRO A 236 -8.23 -16.51 -19.54
C PRO A 236 -7.21 -17.41 -18.82
N THR A 237 -7.73 -18.21 -17.90
CA THR A 237 -6.96 -18.89 -16.88
C THR A 237 -6.38 -20.17 -17.47
N ILE A 238 -5.05 -20.29 -17.49
CA ILE A 238 -4.37 -21.59 -17.40
C ILE A 238 -3.63 -21.58 -16.07
N ILE A 239 -4.29 -22.06 -15.03
CA ILE A 239 -3.66 -22.45 -13.78
C ILE A 239 -3.32 -23.92 -13.95
N TYR A 240 -2.04 -24.26 -14.10
CA TYR A 240 -1.64 -25.59 -13.66
C TYR A 240 -1.60 -25.56 -12.13
N SER A 241 -2.07 -26.60 -11.47
CA SER A 241 -2.12 -26.69 -10.00
C SER A 241 -0.74 -26.49 -9.34
N SER A 242 0.34 -26.67 -10.10
CA SER A 242 1.74 -26.46 -9.69
C SER A 242 2.34 -25.10 -10.07
N THR A 243 1.66 -24.26 -10.87
CA THR A 243 2.28 -23.00 -11.35
C THR A 243 2.19 -21.89 -10.32
N LEU A 244 3.34 -21.22 -10.15
CA LEU A 244 3.49 -19.99 -9.39
C LEU A 244 3.31 -18.76 -10.26
N VAL A 245 2.61 -18.88 -11.39
CA VAL A 245 2.38 -17.78 -12.34
C VAL A 245 0.89 -17.66 -12.64
N ALA A 246 0.37 -16.43 -12.64
CA ALA A 246 -0.98 -16.09 -13.05
C ALA A 246 -0.95 -14.94 -14.08
N LYS A 247 -1.97 -14.86 -14.94
CA LYS A 247 -2.12 -13.77 -15.91
C LYS A 247 -2.98 -12.64 -15.35
N SER A 248 -2.64 -11.42 -15.72
CA SER A 248 -3.48 -10.23 -15.58
C SER A 248 -3.21 -9.29 -16.77
N SER A 249 -3.88 -8.14 -16.84
CA SER A 249 -3.66 -7.18 -17.92
C SER A 249 -3.87 -5.74 -17.48
N VAL A 250 -3.25 -4.83 -18.22
CA VAL A 250 -3.41 -3.37 -18.07
C VAL A 250 -3.58 -2.73 -19.44
N LEU A 251 -4.14 -1.53 -19.47
CA LEU A 251 -4.26 -0.70 -20.66
C LEU A 251 -3.30 0.49 -20.57
N VAL A 252 -2.45 0.66 -21.59
CA VAL A 252 -1.35 1.63 -21.57
C VAL A 252 -1.29 2.45 -22.86
N LEU A 253 -0.88 3.72 -22.78
CA LEU A 253 -0.71 4.57 -23.96
C LEU A 253 0.57 4.23 -24.73
N ASN A 254 1.67 3.97 -24.02
CA ASN A 254 2.96 3.65 -24.62
C ASN A 254 3.47 2.28 -24.11
N PRO A 255 3.16 1.18 -24.82
CA PRO A 255 3.56 -0.15 -24.39
C PRO A 255 5.07 -0.36 -24.43
N THR A 256 5.78 0.34 -25.30
CA THR A 256 7.25 0.25 -25.39
C THR A 256 7.89 0.74 -24.09
N VAL A 257 7.54 1.95 -23.64
CA VAL A 257 8.06 2.52 -22.39
C VAL A 257 7.63 1.68 -21.19
N PHE A 258 6.36 1.29 -21.13
CA PHE A 258 5.84 0.45 -20.04
C PHE A 258 6.59 -0.89 -19.95
N LYS A 259 6.80 -1.58 -21.07
CA LYS A 259 7.54 -2.85 -21.13
C LYS A 259 8.98 -2.69 -20.66
N THR A 260 9.67 -1.61 -21.06
CA THR A 260 11.02 -1.32 -20.59
C THR A 260 11.09 -1.22 -19.07
N TRP A 261 10.10 -0.59 -18.44
CA TRP A 261 10.08 -0.39 -16.99
C TRP A 261 9.64 -1.61 -16.19
N ILE A 262 8.69 -2.40 -16.70
CA ILE A 262 8.38 -3.70 -16.12
C ILE A 262 9.61 -4.60 -16.14
N HIS A 263 10.31 -4.66 -17.27
CA HIS A 263 11.54 -5.45 -17.41
C HIS A 263 12.65 -4.97 -16.48
N TRP A 264 12.85 -3.66 -16.39
CA TRP A 264 13.83 -3.08 -15.47
C TRP A 264 13.50 -3.45 -14.02
N LYS A 265 12.24 -3.29 -13.60
CA LYS A 265 11.79 -3.58 -12.24
C LYS A 265 11.93 -5.07 -11.89
N SER A 266 11.60 -5.97 -12.81
CA SER A 266 11.83 -7.41 -12.67
C SER A 266 13.29 -7.70 -12.37
N LYS A 267 14.22 -7.14 -13.15
CA LYS A 267 15.67 -7.33 -12.91
C LYS A 267 16.13 -6.80 -11.56
N GLN A 268 15.54 -5.71 -11.06
CA GLN A 268 15.86 -5.19 -9.72
C GLN A 268 15.37 -6.13 -8.61
N ILE A 269 14.19 -6.73 -8.79
CA ILE A 269 13.67 -7.73 -7.85
C ILE A 269 14.58 -8.96 -7.82
N ASP A 270 14.96 -9.49 -8.99
CA ASP A 270 15.86 -10.64 -9.10
C ASP A 270 17.23 -10.35 -8.48
N LYS A 271 17.78 -9.16 -8.72
CA LYS A 271 19.03 -8.72 -8.10
C LYS A 271 18.91 -8.65 -6.58
N THR A 272 17.89 -7.94 -6.07
CA THR A 272 17.67 -7.77 -4.62
C THR A 272 17.56 -9.11 -3.91
N ARG A 273 16.90 -10.08 -4.53
CA ARG A 273 16.76 -11.42 -3.98
C ARG A 273 18.09 -12.17 -4.01
N ARG A 274 18.85 -12.16 -5.11
CA ARG A 274 20.17 -12.79 -5.17
C ARG A 274 21.12 -12.21 -4.13
N ASP A 275 21.27 -10.88 -4.10
CA ASP A 275 22.14 -10.19 -3.15
C ASP A 275 21.81 -10.58 -1.69
N TYR A 276 20.53 -10.77 -1.37
CA TYR A 276 20.11 -11.23 -0.05
C TYR A 276 20.50 -12.68 0.28
N HIS A 277 20.38 -13.60 -0.68
CA HIS A 277 20.78 -15.00 -0.45
C HIS A 277 22.30 -15.12 -0.36
N ASP A 278 23.04 -14.38 -1.17
CA ASP A 278 24.50 -14.35 -1.14
C ASP A 278 25.02 -13.85 0.23
N ILE A 279 24.36 -12.84 0.82
CA ILE A 279 24.69 -12.36 2.16
C ILE A 279 24.42 -13.44 3.21
N ILE A 280 23.28 -14.13 3.17
CA ILE A 280 22.98 -15.19 4.15
C ILE A 280 23.98 -16.32 4.05
N SER A 281 24.25 -16.80 2.83
CA SER A 281 25.20 -17.89 2.59
C SER A 281 26.65 -17.54 2.95
N ALA A 282 26.99 -16.26 3.09
CA ALA A 282 28.31 -15.82 3.54
C ALA A 282 28.42 -15.65 5.07
N VAL A 283 27.29 -15.71 5.79
CA VAL A 283 27.21 -15.56 7.26
C VAL A 283 27.03 -16.92 7.96
N ASP A 284 26.61 -17.95 7.21
CA ASP A 284 26.62 -19.37 7.61
C ASP A 284 27.99 -20.02 7.35
#